data_AF-A0A0K0DBQ8-F1
#
_entry.id   AF-A0A0K0DBQ8-F1
#
_cell.length_a   1.000
_cell.length_b   1.000
_cell.length_c   1.000
_cell.angle_alpha   90.00
_cell.angle_beta   90.00
_cell.angle_gamma   90.00
#
_symmetry.space_group_name_H-M   'P 1'
#
loop_
_entity.id
_entity.type
_entity.pdbx_description
1 polymer ?
#
loop_
_entity_poly.entity_id
_entity_poly.type
_entity_poly.pdbx_seq_one_letter_code
_entity_poly.pdbx_strand_id
1 'polypeptide(L)'
;MATMDIIKLKGGEPANFLDVGGSVTEEQVFHAFRIITSDPRVKCVLVNIFGGIVNCATIANGVVSACRKISLEVPLVVRLEGN
;
A
#
# COMPACT_ATOMS: atom_id res chain seq x y z
N MET A 1 1.05 -4.89 -11.14
CA MET A 1 1.75 -6.18 -11.38
C MET A 1 3.27 -6.03 -11.46
N ALA A 2 3.83 -5.11 -12.26
CA ALA A 2 5.29 -4.90 -12.36
C ALA A 2 6.04 -4.75 -11.02
N THR A 3 5.43 -4.17 -9.99
CA THR A 3 6.01 -4.09 -8.64
C THR A 3 6.36 -5.47 -8.07
N MET A 4 5.51 -6.47 -8.26
CA MET A 4 5.77 -7.85 -7.79
C MET A 4 6.90 -8.50 -8.57
N ASP A 5 6.97 -8.26 -9.88
CA ASP A 5 8.04 -8.77 -10.73
C ASP A 5 9.40 -8.19 -10.31
N ILE A 6 9.45 -6.90 -9.97
CA ILE A 6 10.65 -6.25 -9.44
C ILE A 6 11.08 -6.87 -8.11
N ILE A 7 10.13 -7.17 -7.21
CA ILE A 7 10.43 -7.86 -5.94
C ILE A 7 11.06 -9.23 -6.21
N LYS A 8 10.47 -10.03 -7.11
CA LYS A 8 11.05 -11.33 -7.53
C LYS A 8 12.43 -11.19 -8.17
N LEU A 9 12.60 -10.23 -9.07
CA LEU A 9 13.88 -9.96 -9.74
C LEU A 9 15.00 -9.58 -8.75
N LYS A 10 14.64 -9.01 -7.60
CA LYS A 10 15.57 -8.67 -6.50
C LYS A 10 15.66 -9.75 -5.41
N GLY A 11 15.15 -10.95 -5.67
CA GLY A 11 15.27 -12.11 -4.79
C GLY A 11 14.26 -12.16 -3.63
N GLY A 12 13.27 -11.27 -3.63
CA GLY A 12 12.15 -11.32 -2.69
C GLY A 12 11.01 -12.18 -3.22
N GLU A 13 10.07 -12.55 -2.35
CA GLU A 13 8.83 -13.24 -2.74
C GLU A 13 7.63 -12.40 -2.26
N PRO A 14 6.79 -11.86 -3.16
CA PRO A 14 5.57 -11.16 -2.77
C PRO A 14 4.65 -12.10 -2.00
N ALA A 15 4.24 -11.72 -0.79
CA ALA A 15 3.28 -12.51 -0.01
C ALA A 15 1.89 -12.48 -0.66
N ASN A 16 1.44 -11.28 -1.03
CA ASN A 16 0.14 -11.01 -1.63
C ASN A 16 0.15 -9.69 -2.40
N PHE A 17 -0.98 -9.35 -2.99
CA PHE A 17 -1.18 -8.11 -3.73
C PHE A 17 -2.62 -7.64 -3.60
N LEU A 18 -2.80 -6.33 -3.45
CA LEU A 18 -4.10 -5.68 -3.45
C LEU A 18 -3.94 -4.33 -4.15
N ASP A 19 -4.88 -4.04 -5.04
CA ASP A 19 -4.96 -2.75 -5.72
C ASP A 19 -6.19 -1.99 -5.25
N VAL A 20 -6.08 -0.67 -5.16
CA VAL A 20 -7.17 0.21 -4.76
C VAL A 20 -7.54 1.12 -5.92
N GLY A 21 -8.83 1.22 -6.24
CA GLY A 21 -9.32 2.02 -7.36
C GLY A 21 -9.09 3.53 -7.17
N GLY A 22 -9.20 4.30 -8.26
CA GLY A 22 -8.93 5.74 -8.27
C GLY A 22 -9.88 6.62 -7.44
N SER A 23 -10.92 6.07 -6.82
CA SER A 23 -11.80 6.80 -5.91
C SER A 23 -11.66 6.30 -4.47
N VAL A 24 -10.43 5.98 -4.06
CA VAL A 24 -10.15 5.38 -2.77
C VAL A 24 -10.42 6.34 -1.61
N THR A 25 -11.17 5.87 -0.62
CA THR A 25 -11.44 6.59 0.64
C THR A 25 -10.50 6.12 1.75
N GLU A 26 -10.40 6.89 2.84
CA GLU A 26 -9.60 6.50 4.01
C GLU A 26 -10.04 5.15 4.60
N GLU A 27 -11.34 4.88 4.63
CA GLU A 27 -11.90 3.60 5.10
C GLU A 27 -11.47 2.43 4.20
N GLN A 28 -11.45 2.62 2.89
CA GLN A 28 -10.95 1.61 1.95
C GLN A 28 -9.46 1.35 2.14
N VAL A 29 -8.66 2.38 2.40
CA VAL A 29 -7.22 2.22 2.74
C VAL A 29 -7.07 1.42 4.04
N PHE A 30 -7.89 1.71 5.05
CA PHE A 30 -7.88 0.97 6.31
C PHE A 30 -8.18 -0.52 6.11
N HIS A 31 -9.24 -0.84 5.37
CA HIS A 31 -9.58 -2.23 5.04
C HIS A 31 -8.51 -2.92 4.19
N ALA A 32 -7.93 -2.20 3.22
CA ALA A 32 -6.83 -2.71 2.40
C ALA A 32 -5.64 -3.15 3.25
N PHE A 33 -5.23 -2.33 4.22
CA PHE A 33 -4.16 -2.70 5.15
C PHE A 33 -4.54 -3.92 6.00
N ARG A 34 -5.76 -3.98 6.55
CA ARG A 34 -6.19 -5.17 7.31
C ARG A 34 -6.18 -6.45 6.49
N ILE A 35 -6.60 -6.38 5.22
CA ILE A 35 -6.59 -7.53 4.31
C ILE A 35 -5.15 -7.93 3.99
N ILE A 36 -4.31 -6.97 3.59
CA ILE A 36 -2.93 -7.26 3.17
C ILE A 36 -2.14 -7.86 4.35
N THR A 37 -2.27 -7.31 5.55
CA THR A 37 -1.54 -7.79 6.74
C THR A 37 -2.16 -9.00 7.40
N SER A 38 -3.30 -9.51 6.91
CA SER A 38 -3.89 -10.75 7.44
C SER A 38 -3.12 -12.01 7.01
N ASP A 39 -2.32 -11.92 5.95
CA ASP A 39 -1.43 -13.00 5.54
C ASP A 39 -0.18 -13.02 6.45
N PRO A 40 0.06 -14.10 7.21
CA PRO A 40 1.18 -14.20 8.14
C PRO A 40 2.56 -14.21 7.45
N ARG A 41 2.63 -14.37 6.12
CA ARG A 41 3.89 -14.28 5.36
C ARG A 41 4.35 -12.84 5.15
N VAL A 42 3.50 -11.85 5.40
CA VAL A 42 3.83 -10.43 5.21
C VAL A 42 4.83 -9.97 6.25
N LYS A 43 6.01 -9.53 5.77
CA LYS A 43 7.09 -8.99 6.61
C LYS A 43 7.28 -7.49 6.46
N CYS A 44 6.70 -6.89 5.42
CA CYS A 44 6.78 -5.48 5.07
C CYS A 44 5.66 -5.18 4.07
N VAL A 45 5.12 -3.97 4.10
CA VAL A 45 4.15 -3.48 3.12
C VAL A 45 4.80 -2.42 2.23
N LEU A 46 4.73 -2.62 0.92
CA LEU A 46 5.15 -1.62 -0.07
C LEU A 46 3.90 -1.02 -0.72
N VAL A 47 3.65 0.27 -0.46
CA VAL A 47 2.64 1.05 -1.18
C VAL A 47 3.34 1.78 -2.33
N ASN A 48 3.05 1.35 -3.55
CA ASN A 48 3.58 1.97 -4.77
C ASN A 48 2.42 2.57 -5.57
N ILE A 49 2.31 3.90 -5.59
CA ILE A 49 1.21 4.60 -6.24
C ILE A 49 1.74 5.61 -7.24
N PHE A 50 1.08 5.65 -8.40
CA PHE A 50 1.24 6.68 -9.41
C PHE A 50 -0.06 7.50 -9.48
N GLY A 51 -0.04 8.71 -8.94
CA GLY A 51 -1.15 9.65 -8.95
C GLY A 51 -1.30 10.33 -10.31
N GLY A 52 -2.10 9.71 -11.19
CA GLY A 52 -2.48 10.31 -12.48
C GLY A 52 -3.63 11.31 -12.31
N ILE A 53 -4.84 10.78 -12.10
CA ILE A 53 -6.07 11.59 -11.91
C ILE A 53 -6.24 11.99 -10.43
N VAL A 54 -5.75 11.15 -9.51
CA VAL A 54 -5.94 11.32 -8.07
C VAL A 54 -4.77 12.10 -7.49
N ASN A 55 -5.06 13.12 -6.70
CA ASN A 55 -4.06 13.92 -6.02
C ASN A 55 -3.26 13.10 -4.99
N CYS A 56 -1.93 13.12 -5.10
CA CYS A 56 -1.01 12.39 -4.24
C CYS A 56 -1.07 12.83 -2.77
N ALA A 57 -1.35 14.11 -2.48
CA ALA A 57 -1.52 14.59 -1.11
C ALA A 57 -2.76 13.98 -0.45
N THR A 58 -3.87 13.83 -1.19
CA THR A 58 -5.07 13.13 -0.68
C THR A 58 -4.75 11.69 -0.30
N ILE A 59 -3.99 10.99 -1.16
CA ILE A 59 -3.57 9.60 -0.91
C ILE A 59 -2.62 9.54 0.30
N ALA A 60 -1.61 10.39 0.35
CA ALA A 60 -0.66 10.45 1.45
C ALA A 60 -1.36 10.66 2.80
N ASN A 61 -2.30 11.61 2.85
CA ASN A 61 -3.11 11.87 4.04
C ASN A 61 -3.97 10.67 4.42
N GLY A 62 -4.58 9.99 3.44
CA GLY A 62 -5.33 8.75 3.67
C GLY A 62 -4.47 7.63 4.28
N VAL A 63 -3.27 7.43 3.75
CA VAL A 63 -2.31 6.44 4.27
C VAL A 63 -1.88 6.79 5.69
N VAL A 64 -1.48 8.04 5.96
CA VAL A 64 -1.06 8.47 7.30
C VAL A 64 -2.20 8.32 8.33
N SER A 65 -3.42 8.73 7.98
CA SER A 65 -4.58 8.61 8.88
C SER A 65 -4.95 7.15 9.14
N ALA A 66 -4.92 6.29 8.11
CA ALA A 66 -5.13 4.86 8.27
C ALA A 66 -4.06 4.21 9.16
N CYS A 67 -2.78 4.55 8.98
CA CYS A 67 -1.68 4.06 9.80
C CYS A 67 -1.73 4.52 11.26
N ARG A 68 -2.40 5.63 11.57
CA ARG A 68 -2.65 6.04 12.97
C ARG A 68 -3.76 5.21 13.63
N LYS A 69 -4.70 4.71 12.84
CA LYS A 69 -5.83 3.88 13.30
C LYS A 69 -5.44 2.39 13.37
N ILE A 70 -4.49 1.97 12.54
CA ILE A 70 -4.00 0.59 12.47
C ILE A 70 -2.69 0.50 13.25
N SER A 71 -2.64 -0.41 14.24
CA SER A 71 -1.37 -0.79 14.84
C SER A 71 -0.61 -1.73 13.89
N LEU A 72 0.06 -1.15 12.90
CA LEU A 72 0.89 -1.89 11.94
C LEU A 72 2.15 -2.42 12.65
N GLU A 73 2.27 -3.74 12.75
CA GLU A 73 3.43 -4.40 13.37
C GLU A 73 4.61 -4.60 12.40
N VAL A 74 4.36 -4.41 11.11
CA VAL A 74 5.36 -4.57 10.05
C VAL A 74 5.75 -3.23 9.44
N PRO A 75 6.99 -3.06 8.96
CA PRO A 75 7.42 -1.85 8.29
C PRO A 75 6.53 -1.50 7.08
N LEU A 76 6.31 -0.21 6.88
CA LEU A 76 5.61 0.35 5.74
C LEU A 76 6.58 1.22 4.94
N VAL A 77 6.74 0.90 3.65
CA VAL A 77 7.47 1.73 2.68
C VAL A 77 6.47 2.29 1.70
N VAL A 78 6.47 3.61 1.54
CA VAL A 78 5.55 4.31 0.63
C VAL A 78 6.35 5.04 -0.44
N ARG A 79 5.98 4.82 -1.69
CA ARG A 79 6.45 5.58 -2.84
C ARG A 79 5.25 6.16 -3.58
N LEU A 80 5.20 7.49 -3.66
CA LEU A 80 4.19 8.26 -4.38
C LEU A 80 4.89 9.02 -5.51
N GLU A 81 4.28 9.03 -6.69
CA GLU A 81 4.70 9.86 -7.82
C GLU A 81 3.44 10.45 -8.48
N GLY A 82 3.41 11.76 -8.71
CA GLY A 82 2.24 12.47 -9.23
C GLY A 82 2.10 13.88 -8.62
N ASN A 83 0.93 14.52 -8.85
CA ASN A 83 0.58 15.86 -8.37
C ASN A 83 -0.24 15.85 -7.08
#